data_AF-A0A9D9WS68-F1
#
_entry.id   AF-A0A9D9WS68-F1
#
_cell.length_a   1.000
_cell.length_b   1.000
_cell.length_c   1.000
_cell.angle_alpha   90.00
_cell.angle_beta   90.00
_cell.angle_gamma   90.00
#
_symmetry.space_group_name_H-M   'P 1'
#
loop_
_entity.id
_entity.type
_entity.pdbx_description
1 polymer ?
#
loop_
_entity_poly.entity_id
_entity_poly.type
_entity_poly.pdbx_seq_one_letter_code
_entity_poly.pdbx_strand_id
1 'polypeptide(L)'
;MRIFLLGLACLTLSAQAVEPVVLRPSAKLLFKQPELLQVGQCVRYEEGGAGWVVTEPLFFLRGEVLSAEVRTRRLGKCPVVPGKTMDRYSRDEFIRHVQAFPCVAEDVPERDEQTGVVRIRVADWETPHAKKAENAGRLYRGMFVEKKLEKDMEIELEADLLSVCQR
;
A
#
# COMPACT_ATOMS: atom_id res chain seq x y z
N MET A 1 53.55 22.30 34.44
CA MET A 1 52.47 22.05 33.46
C MET A 1 52.02 20.61 33.62
N ARG A 2 51.24 20.23 34.63
CA ARG A 2 49.91 20.71 35.06
C ARG A 2 48.88 20.67 33.93
N ILE A 3 48.11 19.59 33.94
CA ILE A 3 46.64 19.55 33.81
C ILE A 3 46.13 20.12 32.48
N PHE A 4 46.07 19.35 31.40
CA PHE A 4 45.19 19.71 30.25
C PHE A 4 44.83 18.55 29.30
N LEU A 5 44.77 17.30 29.76
CA LEU A 5 44.50 16.16 28.85
C LEU A 5 43.44 15.16 29.35
N LEU A 6 42.49 15.59 30.18
CA LEU A 6 41.45 14.68 30.71
C LEU A 6 40.00 15.15 30.50
N GLY A 7 39.77 16.19 29.68
CA GLY A 7 38.44 16.79 29.51
C GLY A 7 37.70 16.52 28.20
N LEU A 8 38.29 15.80 27.23
CA LEU A 8 37.79 15.82 25.84
C LEU A 8 37.34 14.45 25.27
N ALA A 9 37.04 13.47 26.12
CA ALA A 9 36.61 12.14 25.66
C ALA A 9 35.09 11.90 25.71
N CYS A 10 34.28 12.82 26.24
CA CYS A 10 32.85 12.59 26.48
C CYS A 10 31.87 13.26 25.50
N LEU A 11 32.33 13.90 24.41
CA LEU A 11 31.47 14.68 23.52
C LEU A 11 31.15 14.03 22.16
N THR A 12 31.54 12.79 21.90
CA THR A 12 31.33 12.15 20.59
C THR A 12 30.18 11.15 20.54
N LEU A 13 29.32 11.07 21.56
CA LEU A 13 28.00 10.46 21.38
C LEU A 13 27.17 11.40 20.50
N SER A 14 27.41 11.27 19.20
CA SER A 14 26.51 11.76 18.17
C SER A 14 25.20 11.03 18.41
N ALA A 15 24.27 11.68 19.09
CA ALA A 15 22.87 11.33 19.04
C ALA A 15 22.46 11.45 17.57
N GLN A 16 22.62 10.36 16.81
CA GLN A 16 21.96 10.27 15.52
C GLN A 16 20.48 10.31 15.86
N ALA A 17 19.87 11.48 15.62
CA ALA A 17 18.43 11.57 15.53
C ALA A 17 18.05 10.64 14.38
N VAL A 18 17.75 9.38 14.72
CA VAL A 18 17.03 8.48 13.84
C VAL A 18 15.70 9.20 13.62
N GLU A 19 15.56 9.86 12.48
CA GLU A 19 14.27 10.42 12.09
C GLU A 19 13.24 9.31 12.27
N PRO A 20 12.17 9.55 13.05
CA PRO A 20 11.21 8.50 13.34
C PRO A 20 10.62 8.04 12.01
N VAL A 21 10.89 6.78 11.64
CA VAL A 21 10.39 6.18 10.41
C VAL A 21 8.87 6.33 10.43
N VAL A 22 8.33 6.97 9.38
CA VAL A 22 6.90 7.32 9.36
C VAL A 22 6.09 6.04 9.27
N LEU A 23 5.24 5.82 10.26
CA LEU A 23 4.39 4.64 10.35
C LEU A 23 3.05 4.87 9.64
N ARG A 24 2.83 4.18 8.52
CA ARG A 24 1.60 4.29 7.71
C ARG A 24 0.38 3.68 8.42
N PRO A 25 -0.86 4.06 8.03
CA PRO A 25 -2.07 3.44 8.57
C PRO A 25 -2.08 1.92 8.43
N SER A 26 -1.66 1.38 7.28
CA SER A 26 -1.47 -0.05 7.04
C SER A 26 -0.59 -0.72 8.09
N ALA A 27 0.56 -0.13 8.43
CA ALA A 27 1.45 -0.69 9.45
C ALA A 27 0.86 -0.57 10.86
N LYS A 28 0.21 0.56 11.18
CA LYS A 28 -0.50 0.74 12.46
C LYS A 28 -1.58 -0.32 12.67
N LEU A 29 -2.28 -0.73 11.61
CA LEU A 29 -3.32 -1.74 11.69
C LEU A 29 -2.77 -3.09 12.19
N LEU A 30 -1.61 -3.52 11.68
CA LEU A 30 -0.97 -4.77 12.09
C LEU A 30 -0.57 -4.78 13.57
N PHE A 31 -0.27 -3.62 14.15
CA PHE A 31 0.02 -3.51 15.58
C PHE A 31 -1.24 -3.42 16.45
N LYS A 32 -2.29 -2.77 15.95
CA LYS A 32 -3.51 -2.52 16.74
C LYS A 32 -4.49 -3.68 16.73
N GLN A 33 -4.61 -4.37 15.59
CA GLN A 33 -5.61 -5.40 15.35
C GLN A 33 -4.99 -6.57 14.56
N PRO A 34 -3.92 -7.22 15.07
CA PRO A 34 -3.26 -8.34 14.39
C PRO A 34 -4.21 -9.52 14.12
N GLU A 35 -5.25 -9.70 14.92
CA GLU A 35 -6.27 -10.74 14.80
C GLU A 35 -7.10 -10.65 13.52
N LEU A 36 -7.23 -9.47 12.91
CA LEU A 36 -7.99 -9.30 11.67
C LEU A 36 -7.26 -9.84 10.44
N LEU A 37 -5.94 -10.04 10.54
CA LEU A 37 -5.06 -10.38 9.41
C LEU A 37 -4.16 -11.58 9.76
N GLN A 38 -4.69 -12.52 10.55
CA GLN A 38 -4.03 -13.78 10.85
C GLN A 38 -4.02 -14.71 9.63
N VAL A 39 -3.01 -15.57 9.56
CA VAL A 39 -2.94 -16.63 8.54
C VAL A 39 -4.21 -17.47 8.57
N GLY A 40 -4.77 -17.77 7.39
CA GLY A 40 -6.03 -18.51 7.24
C GLY A 40 -7.28 -17.62 7.29
N GLN A 41 -7.15 -16.33 7.62
CA GLN A 41 -8.30 -15.44 7.68
C GLN A 41 -8.78 -15.08 6.27
N CYS A 42 -10.11 -15.07 6.09
CA CYS A 42 -10.74 -14.58 4.87
C CYS A 42 -10.75 -13.05 4.85
N VAL A 43 -10.24 -12.46 3.77
CA VAL A 43 -10.20 -11.01 3.56
C VAL A 43 -10.73 -10.61 2.19
N ARG A 44 -11.18 -9.36 2.08
CA ARG A 44 -11.70 -8.73 0.86
C ARG A 44 -11.04 -7.38 0.62
N TYR A 45 -10.56 -7.19 -0.60
CA TYR A 45 -10.25 -5.90 -1.19
C TYR A 45 -11.45 -5.45 -2.02
N GLU A 46 -11.91 -4.22 -1.87
CA GLU A 46 -13.11 -3.72 -2.54
C GLU A 46 -12.86 -2.38 -3.23
N GLU A 47 -13.42 -2.21 -4.42
CA GLU A 47 -13.33 -1.00 -5.24
C GLU A 47 -14.73 -0.55 -5.70
N GLY A 48 -14.93 0.76 -5.82
CA GLY A 48 -16.22 1.35 -6.16
C GLY A 48 -17.15 1.50 -4.94
N GLY A 49 -18.43 1.78 -5.18
CA GLY A 49 -19.45 1.85 -4.13
C GLY A 49 -19.41 3.06 -3.18
N ALA A 50 -18.40 3.92 -3.24
CA ALA A 50 -18.19 5.04 -2.30
C ALA A 50 -19.02 6.31 -2.57
N GLY A 51 -20.28 6.17 -3.02
CA GLY A 51 -21.19 7.29 -3.30
C GLY A 51 -22.43 7.28 -2.40
N TRP A 52 -22.90 8.47 -1.97
CA TRP A 52 -24.11 8.64 -1.13
C TRP A 52 -25.40 8.15 -1.82
N VAL A 53 -25.36 7.95 -3.14
CA VAL A 53 -26.43 7.39 -3.98
C VAL A 53 -25.79 6.29 -4.83
N VAL A 54 -25.82 5.06 -4.35
CA VAL A 54 -25.10 3.91 -4.96
C VAL A 54 -25.53 3.73 -6.42
N THR A 55 -24.60 3.93 -7.37
CA THR A 55 -24.85 3.77 -8.82
C THR A 55 -23.82 2.90 -9.53
N GLU A 56 -22.67 2.62 -8.93
CA GLU A 56 -21.67 1.72 -9.50
C GLU A 56 -21.60 0.41 -8.69
N PRO A 57 -21.54 -0.76 -9.35
CA PRO A 57 -21.41 -2.04 -8.67
C PRO A 57 -20.11 -2.09 -7.87
N LEU A 58 -20.17 -2.72 -6.69
CA LEU A 58 -19.00 -3.00 -5.86
C LEU A 58 -18.19 -4.10 -6.53
N PHE A 59 -16.93 -3.81 -6.85
CA PHE A 59 -15.98 -4.79 -7.36
C PHE A 59 -15.11 -5.28 -6.21
N PHE A 60 -14.62 -6.52 -6.31
CA PHE A 60 -13.90 -7.10 -5.20
C PHE A 60 -12.86 -8.12 -5.63
N LEU A 61 -11.93 -8.36 -4.72
CA LEU A 61 -11.04 -9.51 -4.71
C LEU A 61 -11.08 -10.12 -3.31
N ARG A 62 -11.39 -11.41 -3.23
CA ARG A 62 -11.45 -12.20 -2.01
C ARG A 62 -10.26 -13.15 -1.96
N GLY A 63 -9.67 -13.30 -0.78
CA GLY A 63 -8.59 -14.25 -0.57
C GLY A 63 -8.43 -14.68 0.87
N GLU A 64 -7.46 -15.57 1.07
CA GLU A 64 -7.03 -16.06 2.37
C GLU A 64 -5.66 -15.47 2.71
N VAL A 65 -5.47 -14.98 3.93
CA VAL A 65 -4.18 -14.43 4.37
C VAL A 65 -3.14 -15.55 4.49
N LEU A 66 -1.99 -15.34 3.85
CA LEU A 66 -0.81 -16.21 3.93
C LEU A 66 0.25 -15.66 4.89
N SER A 67 0.42 -14.34 4.91
CA SER A 67 1.30 -13.65 5.86
C SER A 67 0.91 -12.18 5.98
N ALA A 68 1.29 -11.57 7.10
CA ALA A 68 1.18 -10.14 7.33
C ALA A 68 2.45 -9.66 8.04
N GLU A 69 3.07 -8.60 7.52
CA GLU A 69 4.32 -8.07 8.07
C GLU A 69 4.47 -6.57 7.85
N VAL A 70 5.28 -5.92 8.68
CA VAL A 70 5.65 -4.51 8.49
C VAL A 70 6.97 -4.45 7.73
N ARG A 71 6.96 -3.79 6.57
CA ARG A 71 8.16 -3.57 5.74
C ARG A 71 8.53 -2.09 5.71
N THR A 72 9.82 -1.80 5.87
CA THR A 72 10.35 -0.47 5.59
C THR A 72 10.60 -0.34 4.08
N ARG A 73 10.07 0.72 3.47
CA ARG A 73 10.28 1.03 2.05
C ARG A 73 10.68 2.50 1.91
N ARG A 74 11.70 2.75 1.08
CA ARG A 74 12.05 4.10 0.61
C ARG A 74 10.99 4.57 -0.39
N LEU A 75 10.28 5.65 -0.07
CA LEU A 75 9.28 6.23 -0.95
C LEU A 75 9.94 7.21 -1.93
N GLY A 76 9.93 6.83 -3.21
CA GLY A 76 10.34 7.69 -4.32
C GLY A 76 9.22 8.63 -4.78
N LYS A 77 9.48 9.38 -5.85
CA LYS A 77 8.50 10.30 -6.46
C LYS A 77 7.36 9.55 -7.14
N CYS A 78 6.14 10.07 -7.00
CA CYS A 78 5.01 9.58 -7.77
C CYS A 78 5.17 9.91 -9.26
N PRO A 79 4.97 8.96 -10.18
CA PRO A 79 5.07 9.22 -11.61
C PRO A 79 3.81 9.96 -12.08
N VAL A 80 3.81 11.29 -11.90
CA VAL A 80 2.75 12.18 -12.36
C VAL A 80 2.87 12.42 -13.86
N VAL A 81 1.75 12.52 -14.56
CA VAL A 81 1.75 12.87 -15.99
C VAL A 81 1.35 14.35 -16.13
N PRO A 82 2.25 15.22 -16.62
CA PRO A 82 1.96 16.65 -16.75
C PRO A 82 0.67 16.93 -17.54
N GLY A 83 -0.16 17.82 -17.01
CA GLY A 83 -1.41 18.23 -17.65
C GLY A 83 -2.55 17.19 -17.64
N LYS A 84 -2.35 16.02 -17.01
CA LYS A 84 -3.39 15.00 -16.84
C LYS A 84 -3.73 14.80 -15.37
N THR A 85 -5.01 14.72 -15.09
CA THR A 85 -5.53 14.12 -13.85
C THR A 85 -5.55 12.59 -14.00
N MET A 86 -5.55 11.84 -12.89
CA MET A 86 -5.44 10.38 -12.91
C MET A 86 -6.56 9.70 -13.72
N ASP A 87 -7.78 10.26 -13.74
CA ASP A 87 -8.91 9.79 -14.56
C ASP A 87 -8.63 9.87 -16.07
N ARG A 88 -7.70 10.75 -16.49
CA ARG A 88 -7.28 10.95 -17.88
C ARG A 88 -6.01 10.19 -18.24
N TYR A 89 -5.45 9.41 -17.32
CA TYR A 89 -4.31 8.56 -17.62
C TYR A 89 -4.70 7.50 -18.67
N SER A 90 -3.75 7.04 -19.46
CA SER A 90 -3.86 5.74 -20.12
C SER A 90 -3.71 4.62 -19.09
N ARG A 91 -4.14 3.40 -19.42
CA ARG A 91 -3.99 2.25 -18.50
C ARG A 91 -2.54 2.04 -18.07
N ASP A 92 -1.58 2.21 -18.98
CA ASP A 92 -0.16 2.07 -18.67
C ASP A 92 0.36 3.18 -17.75
N GLU A 93 -0.11 4.42 -17.93
CA GLU A 93 0.20 5.54 -17.02
C GLU A 93 -0.38 5.28 -15.63
N PHE A 94 -1.60 4.76 -15.54
CA PHE A 94 -2.24 4.38 -14.29
C PHE A 94 -1.51 3.22 -13.59
N ILE A 95 -1.14 2.16 -14.33
CA ILE A 95 -0.39 1.02 -13.79
C ILE A 95 0.93 1.47 -13.17
N ARG A 96 1.71 2.29 -13.89
CA ARG A 96 2.97 2.86 -13.36
C ARG A 96 2.75 3.63 -12.07
N HIS A 97 1.67 4.41 -11.99
CA HIS A 97 1.32 5.16 -10.79
C HIS A 97 0.97 4.25 -9.61
N VAL A 98 0.11 3.25 -9.82
CA VAL A 98 -0.28 2.29 -8.77
C VAL A 98 0.90 1.47 -8.27
N GLN A 99 1.80 1.04 -9.16
CA GLN A 99 3.02 0.29 -8.79
C GLN A 99 4.00 1.14 -7.98
N ALA A 100 4.08 2.44 -8.28
CA ALA A 100 4.92 3.35 -7.52
C ALA A 100 4.36 3.58 -6.11
N PHE A 101 3.04 3.52 -5.93
CA PHE A 101 2.40 3.77 -4.64
C PHE A 101 2.80 2.74 -3.55
N PRO A 102 2.98 3.15 -2.29
CA PRO A 102 3.06 4.54 -1.83
C PRO A 102 4.29 5.29 -2.36
N CYS A 103 4.11 6.57 -2.68
CA CYS A 103 5.12 7.47 -3.21
C CYS A 103 4.90 8.89 -2.68
N VAL A 104 5.87 9.78 -2.85
CA VAL A 104 5.80 11.17 -2.40
C VAL A 104 5.60 12.14 -3.58
N ALA A 105 5.00 13.30 -3.31
CA ALA A 105 4.85 14.36 -4.30
C ALA A 105 6.21 14.95 -4.72
N GLU A 106 6.22 15.68 -5.84
CA GLU A 106 7.45 16.20 -6.44
C GLU A 106 8.23 17.15 -5.52
N ASP A 107 7.53 17.98 -4.76
CA ASP A 107 8.07 18.94 -3.79
C ASP A 107 8.36 18.35 -2.40
N VAL A 108 7.96 17.09 -2.16
CA VAL A 108 8.14 16.42 -0.86
C VAL A 108 9.39 15.53 -0.89
N PRO A 109 10.34 15.66 0.05
CA PRO A 109 11.52 14.81 0.10
C PRO A 109 11.19 13.31 0.17
N GLU A 110 11.99 12.50 -0.52
CA GLU A 110 11.96 11.05 -0.38
C GLU A 110 12.33 10.66 1.05
N ARG A 111 11.67 9.63 1.57
CA ARG A 111 11.85 9.18 2.95
C ARG A 111 11.52 7.70 3.09
N ASP A 112 11.94 7.12 4.20
CA ASP A 112 11.54 5.77 4.56
C ASP A 112 10.21 5.78 5.31
N GLU A 113 9.33 4.86 4.94
CA GLU A 113 8.09 4.60 5.65
C GLU A 113 7.94 3.12 5.96
N GLN A 114 7.32 2.83 7.09
CA GLN A 114 6.90 1.48 7.46
C GLN A 114 5.46 1.26 6.99
N THR A 115 5.29 0.19 6.19
CA THR A 115 4.04 -0.19 5.53
C THR A 115 3.63 -1.58 6.01
N GLY A 116 2.35 -1.77 6.35
CA GLY A 116 1.82 -3.09 6.67
C GLY A 116 1.43 -3.79 5.37
N VAL A 117 2.10 -4.88 5.03
CA VAL A 117 1.86 -5.64 3.80
C VAL A 117 1.26 -6.99 4.17
N VAL A 118 0.19 -7.36 3.46
CA VAL A 118 -0.48 -8.64 3.61
C VAL A 118 -0.38 -9.39 2.30
N ARG A 119 0.12 -10.62 2.38
CA ARG A 119 0.12 -11.56 1.28
C ARG A 119 -1.13 -12.42 1.36
N ILE A 120 -1.86 -12.52 0.26
CA ILE A 120 -3.08 -13.32 0.19
C ILE A 120 -3.04 -14.32 -0.95
N ARG A 121 -3.71 -15.45 -0.76
CA ARG A 121 -4.05 -16.41 -1.82
C ARG A 121 -5.41 -16.02 -2.39
N VAL A 122 -5.46 -15.74 -3.69
CA VAL A 122 -6.69 -15.34 -4.38
C VAL A 122 -7.66 -16.53 -4.45
N ALA A 123 -8.90 -16.30 -4.00
CA ALA A 123 -9.95 -17.31 -4.00
C ALA A 123 -11.06 -17.00 -5.01
N ASP A 124 -11.48 -15.73 -5.09
CA ASP A 124 -12.62 -15.28 -5.90
C ASP A 124 -12.52 -13.77 -6.19
N TRP A 125 -13.13 -13.30 -7.28
CA TRP A 125 -13.07 -11.88 -7.67
C TRP A 125 -14.19 -11.47 -8.61
N GLU A 126 -14.52 -10.18 -8.60
CA GLU A 126 -15.41 -9.52 -9.55
C GLU A 126 -14.73 -8.23 -10.01
N THR A 127 -14.74 -7.96 -11.32
CA THR A 127 -14.00 -6.81 -11.90
C THR A 127 -14.86 -5.99 -12.85
N PRO A 128 -14.61 -4.68 -12.97
CA PRO A 128 -15.29 -3.86 -13.96
C PRO A 128 -14.89 -4.24 -15.38
N HIS A 129 -15.85 -4.13 -16.30
CA HIS A 129 -15.64 -4.32 -17.74
C HIS A 129 -15.80 -3.04 -18.57
N ALA A 130 -16.54 -2.05 -18.03
CA ALA A 130 -16.81 -0.79 -18.71
C ALA A 130 -15.53 0.00 -18.94
N LYS A 131 -15.33 0.52 -20.16
CA LYS A 131 -14.09 1.26 -20.52
C LYS A 131 -13.81 2.45 -19.58
N LYS A 132 -14.85 3.12 -19.07
CA LYS A 132 -14.69 4.21 -18.10
C LYS A 132 -14.00 3.79 -16.79
N ALA A 133 -14.01 2.50 -16.46
CA ALA A 133 -13.39 1.97 -15.24
C ALA A 133 -11.91 1.61 -15.43
N GLU A 134 -11.38 1.73 -16.65
CA GLU A 134 -10.00 1.36 -17.00
C GLU A 134 -8.95 2.00 -16.09
N ASN A 135 -9.21 3.20 -15.55
CA ASN A 135 -8.31 3.88 -14.61
C ASN A 135 -8.98 4.19 -13.25
N ALA A 136 -10.15 3.61 -12.98
CA ALA A 136 -10.89 3.86 -11.75
C ALA A 136 -10.40 2.99 -10.58
N GLY A 137 -9.59 1.97 -10.86
CA GLY A 137 -9.14 1.00 -9.88
C GLY A 137 -8.09 0.03 -10.39
N ARG A 138 -7.54 -0.74 -9.46
CA ARG A 138 -6.59 -1.83 -9.67
C ARG A 138 -7.30 -3.01 -10.35
N LEU A 139 -8.56 -3.26 -10.03
CA LEU A 139 -9.36 -4.33 -10.64
C LEU A 139 -9.94 -3.86 -11.97
N TYR A 140 -9.69 -4.63 -13.03
CA TYR A 140 -10.27 -4.35 -14.35
C TYR A 140 -10.19 -5.58 -15.26
N ARG A 141 -11.32 -6.02 -15.83
CA ARG A 141 -11.40 -7.11 -16.82
C ARG A 141 -10.61 -8.38 -16.45
N GLY A 142 -10.80 -8.86 -15.22
CA GLY A 142 -10.11 -10.03 -14.69
C GLY A 142 -8.64 -9.80 -14.36
N MET A 143 -8.20 -8.55 -14.28
CA MET A 143 -6.83 -8.18 -13.93
C MET A 143 -6.80 -7.51 -12.55
N PHE A 144 -5.71 -7.75 -11.81
CA PHE A 144 -5.26 -6.92 -10.70
C PHE A 144 -4.00 -6.17 -11.13
N VAL A 145 -4.15 -4.86 -11.35
CA VAL A 145 -3.14 -3.99 -11.96
C VAL A 145 -2.78 -4.50 -13.36
N GLU A 146 -1.67 -5.21 -13.50
CA GLU A 146 -1.15 -5.79 -14.74
C GLU A 146 -1.22 -7.32 -14.76
N LYS A 147 -1.56 -7.94 -13.63
CA LYS A 147 -1.57 -9.39 -13.48
C LYS A 147 -2.96 -9.92 -13.76
N LYS A 148 -3.05 -10.95 -14.60
CA LYS A 148 -4.30 -11.69 -14.78
C LYS A 148 -4.62 -12.43 -13.48
N LEU A 149 -5.85 -12.28 -13.01
CA LEU A 149 -6.33 -12.97 -11.82
C LEU A 149 -6.57 -14.45 -12.12
N GLU A 150 -5.99 -15.28 -11.28
CA GLU A 150 -6.11 -16.73 -11.33
C GLU A 150 -6.33 -17.24 -9.90
N LYS A 151 -7.06 -18.35 -9.79
CA LYS A 151 -7.28 -18.98 -8.49
C LYS A 151 -5.95 -19.44 -7.92
N ASP A 152 -5.80 -19.33 -6.60
CA ASP A 152 -4.62 -19.70 -5.83
C ASP A 152 -3.36 -18.87 -6.09
N MET A 153 -3.42 -17.84 -6.95
CA MET A 153 -2.30 -16.93 -7.13
C MET A 153 -2.05 -16.10 -5.86
N GLU A 154 -0.80 -15.69 -5.66
CA GLU A 154 -0.42 -14.82 -4.55
C GLU A 154 -0.34 -13.37 -4.99
N ILE A 155 -0.97 -12.48 -4.21
CA ILE A 155 -0.81 -11.03 -4.36
C ILE A 155 -0.53 -10.38 -3.01
N GLU A 156 0.10 -9.21 -3.06
CA GLU A 156 0.38 -8.40 -1.88
C GLU A 156 -0.43 -7.10 -1.94
N LEU A 157 -1.02 -6.75 -0.80
CA LEU A 157 -1.82 -5.54 -0.59
C LEU A 157 -1.42 -4.86 0.72
N GLU A 158 -1.62 -3.55 0.81
CA GLU A 158 -1.51 -2.87 2.10
C GLU A 158 -2.65 -3.32 3.03
N ALA A 159 -2.34 -3.49 4.31
CA ALA A 159 -3.26 -4.03 5.31
C ALA A 159 -4.55 -3.22 5.45
N ASP A 160 -4.47 -1.89 5.30
CA ASP A 160 -5.61 -0.97 5.41
C ASP A 160 -6.55 -0.97 4.18
N LEU A 161 -6.17 -1.66 3.10
CA LEU A 161 -7.04 -1.91 1.95
C LEU A 161 -7.93 -3.14 2.14
N LEU A 162 -7.66 -3.94 3.17
CA LEU A 162 -8.34 -5.20 3.40
C LEU A 162 -9.39 -5.06 4.51
N SER A 163 -10.54 -5.69 4.28
CA SER A 163 -11.56 -5.94 5.28
C SER A 163 -11.70 -7.45 5.53
N VAL A 164 -12.13 -7.85 6.72
CA VAL A 164 -12.49 -9.25 6.97
C VAL A 164 -13.77 -9.60 6.21
N CYS A 165 -13.84 -10.81 5.67
CA CYS A 165 -15.07 -11.30 5.05
C CYS A 165 -16.22 -11.29 6.07
N GLN A 166 -17.39 -10.80 5.66
CA GLN A 166 -18.62 -11.07 6.42
C GLN A 166 -18.89 -12.59 6.38
N ARG A 167 -19.31 -13.13 7.52
CA ARG A 167 -19.71 -14.54 7.65
C ARG A 167 -21.05 -14.79 6.98
#